data_AF-A0A2V3V257-F1
#
_entry.id   AF-A0A2V3V257-F1
#
_cell.length_a   1.000
_cell.length_b   1.000
_cell.length_c   1.000
_cell.angle_alpha   90.00
_cell.angle_beta   90.00
_cell.angle_gamma   90.00
#
_symmetry.space_group_name_H-M   'P 1'
#
loop_
_entity.id
_entity.type
_entity.pdbx_description
1 polymer ?
#
loop_
_entity_poly.entity_id
_entity_poly.type
_entity_poly.pdbx_seq_one_letter_code
_entity_poly.pdbx_strand_id
1 'polypeptide(L)'
;MAMRLPGIEPAQPSASSRFLALCGVLAVIPGVIHVFLPDGGAGVIAGIDLSGDGSRIVSIFAWAGATQIAWGLMMLAIGLFHRALVPLALALLLLERVLHVLSFWVLKPSDHHPPESYAVLVAVPLIAWFLVLALRRRE
;
A
#
# COMPACT_ATOMS: atom_id res chain seq x y z
N MET A 1 46.26 -12.16 12.22
CA MET A 1 45.55 -12.18 10.92
C MET A 1 44.10 -12.54 11.20
N ALA A 2 43.25 -11.53 11.43
CA ALA A 2 41.84 -11.75 11.76
C ALA A 2 41.04 -11.97 10.48
N MET A 3 40.40 -13.13 10.37
CA MET A 3 39.45 -13.47 9.31
C MET A 3 38.25 -12.51 9.41
N ARG A 4 38.14 -11.56 8.49
CA ARG A 4 36.90 -10.79 8.28
C ARG A 4 35.84 -11.78 7.83
N LEU A 5 34.88 -12.07 8.69
CA LEU A 5 33.62 -12.67 8.26
C LEU A 5 33.04 -11.77 7.16
N PRO A 6 32.58 -12.31 6.01
CA PRO A 6 31.96 -11.49 4.97
C PRO A 6 30.78 -10.76 5.60
N GLY A 7 30.95 -9.45 5.76
CA GLY A 7 29.86 -8.59 6.21
C GLY A 7 28.74 -8.70 5.19
N ILE A 8 27.52 -9.00 5.66
CA ILE A 8 26.33 -8.84 4.84
C ILE A 8 26.22 -7.35 4.57
N GLU A 9 26.81 -6.89 3.47
CA GLU A 9 26.64 -5.50 3.07
C GLU A 9 25.15 -5.24 2.85
N PRO A 10 24.61 -4.16 3.41
CA PRO A 10 23.22 -3.81 3.20
C PRO A 10 22.99 -3.66 1.70
N ALA A 11 21.98 -4.36 1.19
CA ALA A 11 21.66 -4.31 -0.24
C ALA A 11 21.44 -2.86 -0.68
N GLN A 12 22.04 -2.51 -1.81
CA GLN A 12 21.99 -1.15 -2.35
C GLN A 12 20.58 -0.77 -2.81
N PRO A 13 20.22 0.53 -2.78
CA PRO A 13 18.93 1.01 -3.28
C PRO A 13 18.70 0.64 -4.76
N SER A 14 17.61 -0.07 -5.01
CA SER A 14 17.11 -0.42 -6.34
C SER A 14 15.89 0.44 -6.74
N ALA A 15 15.57 0.48 -8.03
CA ALA A 15 14.34 1.11 -8.50
C ALA A 15 13.09 0.51 -7.81
N SER A 16 13.03 -0.82 -7.68
CA SER A 16 11.95 -1.52 -6.96
C SER A 16 11.89 -1.16 -5.46
N SER A 17 13.04 -0.98 -4.79
CA SER A 17 13.04 -0.56 -3.37
C SER A 17 12.55 0.88 -3.18
N ARG A 18 12.92 1.79 -4.10
CA ARG A 18 12.44 3.18 -4.08
C ARG A 18 10.95 3.26 -4.42
N PHE A 19 10.51 2.47 -5.39
CA PHE A 19 9.09 2.34 -5.73
C PHE A 19 8.27 1.83 -4.54
N LEU A 20 8.74 0.78 -3.86
CA LEU A 20 8.07 0.27 -2.66
C LEU A 20 8.01 1.34 -1.55
N ALA A 21 9.09 2.09 -1.33
CA ALA A 21 9.08 3.19 -0.35
C ALA A 21 8.05 4.28 -0.74
N LEU A 22 7.95 4.63 -2.03
CA LEU A 22 6.92 5.53 -2.54
C LEU A 22 5.51 4.98 -2.29
N CYS A 23 5.26 3.70 -2.57
CA CYS A 23 3.99 3.04 -2.22
C CYS A 23 3.69 3.13 -0.71
N GLY A 24 4.73 2.99 0.12
CA GLY A 24 4.65 3.22 1.56
C GLY A 24 4.12 4.61 1.93
N VAL A 25 4.72 5.67 1.37
CA VAL A 25 4.24 7.06 1.57
C VAL A 25 2.79 7.21 1.11
N LEU A 26 2.48 6.69 -0.08
CA LEU A 26 1.15 6.77 -0.68
C LEU A 26 0.09 5.92 0.03
N ALA A 27 0.50 5.00 0.92
CA ALA A 27 -0.40 4.28 1.82
C ALA A 27 -0.57 5.01 3.17
N VAL A 28 0.52 5.55 3.73
CA VAL A 28 0.46 6.29 5.00
C VAL A 28 -0.40 7.55 4.89
N ILE A 29 -0.29 8.31 3.80
CA ILE A 29 -1.05 9.57 3.64
C ILE A 29 -2.57 9.32 3.68
N PRO A 30 -3.18 8.46 2.84
CA PRO A 30 -4.59 8.13 2.95
C PRO A 30 -4.95 7.48 4.30
N GLY A 31 -4.07 6.67 4.86
CA GLY A 31 -4.31 6.05 6.17
C GLY A 31 -4.45 7.10 7.30
N VAL A 32 -3.61 8.13 7.29
CA VAL A 32 -3.72 9.28 8.20
C VAL A 32 -5.02 10.04 7.97
N ILE A 33 -5.43 10.25 6.71
CA ILE A 33 -6.72 10.89 6.39
C ILE A 33 -7.88 10.08 6.97
N HIS A 34 -7.89 8.77 6.77
CA HIS A 34 -8.93 7.87 7.26
C HIS A 34 -9.04 7.83 8.79
N VAL A 35 -7.93 7.97 9.52
CA VAL A 35 -7.92 7.98 10.99
C VAL A 35 -8.31 9.35 11.56
N PHE A 36 -7.80 10.45 10.98
CA PHE A 36 -7.81 11.75 11.64
C PHE A 36 -8.75 12.78 11.03
N LEU A 37 -9.23 12.58 9.80
CA LEU A 37 -10.27 13.46 9.25
C LEU A 37 -11.60 13.17 9.98
N PRO A 38 -12.43 14.18 10.32
CA PRO A 38 -13.63 13.97 11.15
C PRO A 38 -14.63 12.95 10.60
N ASP A 39 -14.72 12.81 9.27
CA ASP A 39 -15.56 11.83 8.58
C ASP A 39 -14.75 10.66 7.99
N GLY A 40 -13.45 10.56 8.31
CA GLY A 40 -12.51 9.60 7.71
C GLY A 40 -12.32 9.77 6.20
N GLY A 41 -12.82 10.84 5.58
CA GLY A 41 -12.91 10.98 4.12
C GLY A 41 -14.09 10.22 3.50
N ALA A 42 -14.95 9.56 4.28
CA ALA A 42 -16.10 8.85 3.76
C ALA A 42 -17.08 9.77 3.02
N GLY A 43 -17.40 10.94 3.59
CA GLY A 43 -18.26 11.93 2.95
C GLY A 43 -17.49 12.82 1.98
N VAL A 44 -16.48 13.54 2.48
CA VAL A 44 -15.81 14.61 1.73
C VAL A 44 -14.90 14.13 0.60
N ILE A 45 -14.45 12.87 0.61
CA ILE A 45 -13.62 12.28 -0.47
C ILE A 45 -14.40 11.21 -1.23
N ALA A 46 -15.05 10.28 -0.51
CA ALA A 46 -15.72 9.14 -1.11
C ALA A 46 -17.21 9.35 -1.39
N GLY A 47 -17.78 10.53 -1.07
CA GLY A 47 -19.16 10.87 -1.39
C GLY A 47 -20.22 9.99 -0.71
N ILE A 48 -19.86 9.26 0.34
CA ILE A 48 -20.76 8.38 1.07
C ILE A 48 -21.74 9.23 1.89
N ASP A 49 -23.03 8.93 1.77
CA ASP A 49 -24.04 9.54 2.65
C ASP A 49 -23.89 9.01 4.09
N LEU A 50 -23.70 9.94 5.02
CA LEU A 50 -23.51 9.66 6.44
C LEU A 50 -24.78 9.90 7.28
N SER A 51 -25.91 10.25 6.65
CA SER A 51 -27.17 10.55 7.33
C SER A 51 -27.78 9.35 8.08
N GLY A 52 -27.49 8.13 7.63
CA GLY A 52 -27.96 6.88 8.23
C GLY A 52 -27.12 6.41 9.42
N ASP A 53 -26.00 5.73 9.15
CA ASP A 53 -25.11 5.15 10.16
C ASP A 53 -23.68 5.70 10.07
N GLY A 54 -23.58 7.04 10.01
CA GLY A 54 -22.32 7.74 9.82
C GLY A 54 -21.25 7.37 10.86
N SER A 55 -21.63 7.21 12.13
CA SER A 55 -20.68 6.84 13.20
C SER A 55 -20.02 5.48 12.96
N ARG A 56 -20.77 4.49 12.49
CA ARG A 56 -20.21 3.16 12.18
C ARG A 56 -19.32 3.22 10.93
N ILE A 57 -19.74 3.96 9.90
CA ILE A 57 -18.95 4.15 8.67
C ILE A 57 -17.60 4.80 9.00
N VAL A 58 -17.61 5.91 9.75
CA VAL A 58 -16.38 6.60 10.18
C VAL A 58 -15.48 5.67 11.00
N SER A 59 -16.05 4.87 11.90
CA SER A 59 -15.28 3.90 12.69
C SER A 59 -14.60 2.82 11.84
N ILE A 60 -15.27 2.35 10.78
CA ILE A 60 -14.69 1.40 9.82
C ILE A 60 -13.57 2.05 9.01
N PHE A 61 -13.75 3.30 8.58
CA PHE A 61 -12.70 4.06 7.89
C PHE A 61 -11.48 4.26 8.80
N ALA A 62 -11.68 4.64 10.06
CA ALA A 62 -10.58 4.77 11.02
C ALA A 62 -9.83 3.44 11.24
N TRP A 63 -10.55 2.31 11.32
CA TRP A 63 -9.95 0.98 11.38
C TRP A 63 -9.13 0.65 10.12
N ALA A 64 -9.69 0.90 8.93
CA ALA A 64 -8.98 0.70 7.66
C ALA A 64 -7.75 1.61 7.55
N GLY A 65 -7.86 2.86 7.99
CA GLY A 65 -6.74 3.81 8.02
C GLY A 65 -5.61 3.35 8.94
N ALA A 66 -5.93 2.85 10.12
CA ALA A 66 -4.94 2.34 11.06
C ALA A 66 -4.13 1.17 10.48
N THR A 67 -4.80 0.21 9.82
CA THR A 67 -4.12 -0.91 9.16
C THR A 67 -3.31 -0.45 7.95
N GLN A 68 -3.82 0.53 7.19
CA GLN A 68 -3.12 1.11 6.05
C GLN A 68 -1.85 1.88 6.46
N ILE A 69 -1.86 2.60 7.60
CA ILE A 69 -0.67 3.24 8.17
C ILE A 69 0.38 2.17 8.51
N ALA A 70 -0.01 1.12 9.25
CA ALA A 70 0.91 0.05 9.63
C ALA A 70 1.53 -0.63 8.39
N TRP A 71 0.71 -0.90 7.37
CA TRP A 71 1.15 -1.45 6.09
C TRP A 71 2.14 -0.52 5.36
N GLY A 72 1.82 0.78 5.28
CA GLY A 72 2.67 1.79 4.66
C GLY A 72 4.02 1.97 5.36
N LEU A 73 4.03 1.99 6.69
CA LEU A 73 5.25 2.05 7.50
C LEU A 73 6.13 0.81 7.31
N MET A 74 5.52 -0.37 7.19
CA MET A 74 6.27 -1.59 6.88
C MET A 74 6.90 -1.53 5.49
N MET A 75 6.17 -1.06 4.48
CA MET A 75 6.72 -0.85 3.13
C MET A 75 7.88 0.16 3.12
N LEU A 76 7.77 1.24 3.89
CA LEU A 76 8.85 2.22 4.09
C LEU A 76 10.08 1.56 4.72
N ALA A 77 9.90 0.82 5.82
CA ALA A 77 10.99 0.14 6.50
C ALA A 77 11.70 -0.87 5.57
N ILE A 78 10.95 -1.61 4.76
CA ILE A 78 11.51 -2.56 3.79
C ILE A 78 12.23 -1.85 2.64
N GLY A 79 11.63 -0.81 2.05
CA GLY A 79 12.24 -0.06 0.95
C GLY A 79 13.51 0.69 1.34
N LEU A 80 13.57 1.17 2.59
CA LEU A 80 14.67 2.00 3.10
C LEU A 80 15.75 1.19 3.84
N PHE A 81 15.41 0.12 4.55
CA PHE A 81 16.34 -0.56 5.46
C PHE A 81 16.44 -2.06 5.21
N HIS A 82 15.33 -2.75 4.92
CA HIS A 82 15.30 -4.21 4.79
C HIS A 82 15.11 -4.68 3.33
N ARG A 83 15.98 -4.20 2.43
CA ARG A 83 15.77 -4.33 0.98
C ARG A 83 15.76 -5.76 0.45
N ALA A 84 16.30 -6.72 1.22
CA ALA A 84 16.17 -8.15 0.93
C ALA A 84 14.71 -8.67 1.02
N LEU A 85 13.77 -7.90 1.55
CA LEU A 85 12.34 -8.26 1.60
C LEU A 85 11.51 -7.59 0.50
N VAL A 86 12.11 -6.77 -0.37
CA VAL A 86 11.38 -5.99 -1.39
C VAL A 86 10.49 -6.85 -2.31
N PRO A 87 10.95 -7.98 -2.89
CA PRO A 87 10.08 -8.81 -3.72
C PRO A 87 8.88 -9.38 -2.97
N LEU A 88 9.08 -9.80 -1.70
CA LEU A 88 7.98 -10.31 -0.88
C LEU A 88 6.95 -9.20 -0.60
N ALA A 89 7.42 -8.01 -0.21
CA ALA A 89 6.53 -6.87 0.03
C ALA A 89 5.78 -6.45 -1.24
N LEU A 90 6.44 -6.42 -2.40
CA LEU A 90 5.78 -6.13 -3.68
C LEU A 90 4.77 -7.21 -4.09
N ALA A 91 5.03 -8.49 -3.81
CA ALA A 91 4.08 -9.57 -4.07
C ALA A 91 2.82 -9.46 -3.19
N LEU A 92 2.99 -9.16 -1.90
CA LEU A 92 1.87 -8.93 -0.98
C LEU A 92 1.08 -7.67 -1.36
N LEU A 93 1.77 -6.58 -1.71
CA LEU A 93 1.14 -5.37 -2.22
C LEU A 93 0.36 -5.65 -3.52
N LEU A 94 0.91 -6.44 -4.45
CA LEU A 94 0.22 -6.82 -5.67
C LEU A 94 -1.07 -7.60 -5.36
N LEU A 95 -0.99 -8.59 -4.48
CA LEU A 95 -2.16 -9.36 -4.03
C LEU A 95 -3.25 -8.45 -3.45
N GLU A 96 -2.88 -7.56 -2.52
CA GLU A 96 -3.80 -6.59 -1.92
C GLU A 96 -4.48 -5.73 -2.99
N ARG A 97 -3.70 -5.14 -3.92
CA ARG A 97 -4.26 -4.28 -4.97
C ARG A 97 -5.16 -5.04 -5.94
N VAL A 98 -4.86 -6.31 -6.24
CA VAL A 98 -5.76 -7.17 -7.01
C VAL A 98 -7.06 -7.42 -6.26
N LEU A 99 -7.02 -7.69 -4.95
CA LEU A 99 -8.23 -7.84 -4.13
C LEU A 99 -9.06 -6.55 -4.08
N HIS A 100 -8.41 -5.38 -4.09
CA HIS A 100 -9.10 -4.09 -4.19
C HIS A 100 -9.79 -3.94 -5.55
N VAL A 101 -9.10 -4.23 -6.66
CA VAL A 101 -9.71 -4.19 -8.01
C VAL A 101 -10.92 -5.12 -8.08
N LEU A 102 -10.78 -6.36 -7.62
CA LEU A 102 -11.90 -7.31 -7.60
C LEU A 102 -13.05 -6.81 -6.73
N SER A 103 -12.77 -6.22 -5.57
CA SER A 103 -13.80 -5.70 -4.67
C SER A 103 -14.56 -4.54 -5.30
N PHE A 104 -13.86 -3.54 -5.84
CA PHE A 104 -14.47 -2.34 -6.41
C PHE A 104 -15.22 -2.58 -7.72
N TRP A 105 -14.75 -3.52 -8.56
CA TRP A 105 -15.21 -3.62 -9.94
C TRP A 105 -15.94 -4.92 -10.27
N VAL A 106 -15.83 -5.96 -9.42
CA VAL A 106 -16.37 -7.30 -9.75
C VAL A 106 -17.28 -7.84 -8.66
N LEU A 107 -16.78 -7.92 -7.43
CA LEU A 107 -17.44 -8.63 -6.33
C LEU A 107 -18.47 -7.77 -5.60
N LYS A 108 -18.18 -6.47 -5.42
CA LYS A 108 -19.04 -5.51 -4.70
C LYS A 108 -19.05 -4.16 -5.41
N PRO A 109 -19.40 -4.11 -6.71
CA PRO A 109 -19.41 -2.85 -7.45
C PRO A 109 -20.46 -1.89 -6.88
N SER A 110 -20.14 -0.60 -6.95
CA SER A 110 -21.04 0.51 -6.60
C SER A 110 -21.10 1.52 -7.73
N ASP A 111 -22.22 2.23 -7.85
CA ASP A 111 -22.41 3.25 -8.91
C ASP A 111 -21.46 4.45 -8.74
N HIS A 112 -21.03 4.71 -7.51
CA HIS A 112 -20.00 5.70 -7.20
C HIS A 112 -18.66 5.03 -6.88
N HIS A 113 -17.57 5.64 -7.32
CA HIS A 113 -16.22 5.12 -7.21
C HIS A 113 -15.29 6.17 -6.56
N PRO A 114 -14.76 5.92 -5.35
CA PRO A 114 -13.81 6.83 -4.74
C PRO A 114 -12.49 6.84 -5.53
N PRO A 115 -11.64 7.87 -5.40
CA PRO A 115 -10.42 8.01 -6.19
C PRO A 115 -9.50 6.77 -6.18
N GLU A 116 -9.44 6.02 -5.06
CA GLU A 116 -8.64 4.80 -4.96
C GLU A 116 -9.05 3.73 -5.97
N SER A 117 -10.34 3.58 -6.30
CA SER A 117 -10.80 2.51 -7.19
C SER A 117 -10.23 2.62 -8.61
N TYR A 118 -9.91 3.84 -9.05
CA TYR A 118 -9.20 4.09 -10.31
C TYR A 118 -7.69 3.97 -10.15
N ALA A 119 -7.14 4.48 -9.03
CA ALA A 119 -5.71 4.40 -8.76
C ALA A 119 -5.20 2.95 -8.74
N VAL A 120 -5.99 2.01 -8.20
CA VAL A 120 -5.60 0.59 -8.14
C VAL A 120 -5.49 -0.07 -9.52
N LEU A 121 -6.28 0.36 -10.51
CA LEU A 121 -6.19 -0.15 -11.89
C LEU A 121 -4.83 0.16 -12.52
N VAL A 122 -4.26 1.33 -12.20
CA VAL A 122 -2.91 1.72 -12.65
C VAL A 122 -1.82 1.10 -11.77
N ALA A 123 -2.07 0.99 -10.45
CA ALA A 123 -1.10 0.46 -9.52
C ALA A 123 -0.75 -1.01 -9.80
N VAL A 124 -1.74 -1.86 -10.09
CA VAL A 124 -1.53 -3.30 -10.33
C VAL A 124 -0.45 -3.60 -11.39
N PRO A 125 -0.54 -3.08 -12.63
CA PRO A 125 0.49 -3.35 -13.64
C PRO A 125 1.86 -2.76 -13.28
N LEU A 126 1.90 -1.59 -12.62
CA LEU A 126 3.16 -1.00 -12.16
C LEU A 126 3.83 -1.85 -11.07
N ILE A 127 3.07 -2.32 -10.08
CA ILE A 127 3.59 -3.18 -9.01
C ILE A 127 4.09 -4.50 -9.61
N ALA A 128 3.33 -5.11 -10.52
CA ALA A 128 3.76 -6.32 -11.21
C ALA A 128 5.08 -6.12 -11.98
N TRP A 129 5.21 -4.99 -12.67
CA TRP A 129 6.46 -4.63 -13.36
C TRP A 129 7.65 -4.51 -12.40
N PHE A 130 7.50 -3.76 -11.30
CA PHE A 130 8.57 -3.60 -10.31
C PHE A 130 8.88 -4.90 -9.55
N LEU A 131 7.91 -5.79 -9.38
CA LEU A 131 8.11 -7.14 -8.83
C LEU A 131 8.99 -7.98 -9.77
N VAL A 132 8.68 -8.00 -11.07
CA VAL A 132 9.51 -8.69 -12.08
C VAL A 132 10.95 -8.16 -12.06
N LEU A 133 11.14 -6.84 -12.03
CA LEU A 133 12.47 -6.24 -11.91
C LEU A 133 13.18 -6.62 -10.60
N ALA A 134 12.44 -6.77 -9.50
CA ALA A 134 13.01 -7.15 -8.21
C ALA A 134 13.45 -8.62 -8.17
N LEU A 135 12.74 -9.50 -8.88
CA LEU A 135 13.06 -10.92 -9.01
C LEU A 135 14.27 -11.16 -9.91
N ARG A 136 14.36 -10.46 -11.05
CA ARG A 136 15.49 -10.57 -12.01
C ARG A 136 16.85 -10.16 -11.45
N ARG A 137 16.91 -9.41 -10.34
CA ARG A 137 18.16 -9.02 -9.70
C ARG A 137 18.68 -10.06 -8.70
N ARG A 138 17.93 -11.14 -8.48
CA ARG A 138 18.32 -12.25 -7.61
C ARG A 138 18.87 -13.45 -8.37
N GLU A 139 18.60 -13.50 -9.66
CA GLU A 139 19.23 -14.42 -10.63
C GLU A 139 20.57 -13.82 -11.09
#